data_AF-H2RE43-F1
#
_entry.id   AF-H2RE43-F1
#
_cell.length_a   1.000
_cell.length_b   1.000
_cell.length_c   1.000
_cell.angle_alpha   90.00
_cell.angle_beta   90.00
_cell.angle_gamma   90.00
#
_symmetry.space_group_name_H-M   'P 1'
#
loop_
_entity.id
_entity.type
_entity.pdbx_description
1 polymer ?
#
loop_
_entity_poly.entity_id
_entity_poly.type
_entity_poly.pdbx_seq_one_letter_code
_entity_poly.pdbx_strand_id
1 'polypeptide(L)'
;MKKLQETNYDVMLIDPVIPCGDLMAELLAVPFVLTLRISVGGNMERSCGKLPAPLSYVPVPMTGLTDRMTFLERVKNSLLSVLFYFWIQDYDYHFWEEFYSKALGRPTTLCETVGKAEIWLIRTYWDFEFPQPYQPNFEFVGGLHCKPAKALPKESYTRKPSSLKPWHLYLK
;
A
#
# COMPACT_ATOMS: atom_id res chain seq x y z
N MET A 1 -15.98 -6.12 -20.81
CA MET A 1 -16.44 -4.72 -20.65
C MET A 1 -17.95 -4.60 -20.56
N LYS A 2 -18.75 -4.96 -21.57
CA LYS A 2 -20.22 -4.79 -21.55
C LYS A 2 -20.92 -5.26 -20.27
N LYS A 3 -20.67 -6.51 -19.83
CA LYS A 3 -21.24 -7.04 -18.58
C LYS A 3 -20.93 -6.20 -17.33
N LEU A 4 -19.72 -5.63 -17.23
CA LEU A 4 -19.32 -4.81 -16.10
C LEU A 4 -20.01 -3.44 -16.12
N GLN A 5 -20.15 -2.84 -17.32
CA GLN A 5 -20.89 -1.59 -17.51
C GLN A 5 -22.38 -1.76 -17.20
N GLU A 6 -22.98 -2.87 -17.64
CA GLU A 6 -24.38 -3.20 -17.38
C GLU A 6 -24.71 -3.41 -15.90
N THR A 7 -23.71 -3.77 -15.08
CA THR A 7 -23.92 -4.01 -13.64
C THR A 7 -24.01 -2.69 -12.84
N ASN A 8 -23.57 -1.55 -13.41
CA ASN A 8 -23.61 -0.22 -12.78
C ASN A 8 -23.03 -0.19 -11.36
N TYR A 9 -21.72 -0.44 -11.22
CA TYR A 9 -21.04 -0.31 -9.93
C TYR A 9 -20.91 1.16 -9.51
N ASP A 10 -21.16 1.46 -8.23
CA ASP A 10 -21.04 2.82 -7.69
C ASP A 10 -19.59 3.19 -7.32
N VAL A 11 -18.78 2.22 -6.90
CA VAL A 11 -17.39 2.45 -6.46
C VAL A 11 -16.54 1.19 -6.68
N MET A 12 -15.26 1.39 -7.03
CA MET A 12 -14.28 0.30 -7.11
C MET A 12 -13.28 0.36 -5.95
N LEU A 13 -13.02 -0.78 -5.31
CA LEU A 13 -11.97 -0.92 -4.30
C LEU A 13 -10.78 -1.67 -4.93
N ILE A 14 -9.62 -1.02 -5.00
CA ILE A 14 -8.47 -1.51 -5.78
C ILE A 14 -7.21 -1.52 -4.92
N ASP A 15 -6.38 -2.56 -5.06
CA ASP A 15 -5.03 -2.57 -4.50
C ASP A 15 -4.02 -2.12 -5.58
N PRO A 16 -3.33 -0.98 -5.43
CA PRO A 16 -2.45 -0.42 -6.46
C PRO A 16 -1.09 -1.12 -6.56
N VAL A 17 -0.81 -2.18 -5.78
CA VAL A 17 0.43 -2.96 -5.91
C VAL A 17 0.56 -3.58 -7.30
N ILE A 18 -0.56 -3.96 -7.92
CA ILE A 18 -0.59 -4.38 -9.32
C ILE A 18 -1.51 -3.40 -10.08
N PRO A 19 -0.94 -2.45 -10.83
CA PRO A 19 -1.72 -1.43 -11.52
C PRO A 19 -2.53 -2.08 -12.66
N CYS A 20 -3.85 -1.89 -12.63
CA CYS A 20 -4.79 -2.37 -13.65
C CYS A 20 -6.23 -2.00 -13.24
N GLY A 21 -6.53 -2.11 -11.95
CA GLY A 21 -7.85 -1.82 -11.42
C GLY A 21 -8.25 -0.35 -11.62
N ASP A 22 -7.30 0.55 -11.47
CA ASP A 22 -7.42 1.98 -11.67
C ASP A 22 -7.65 2.34 -13.15
N LEU A 23 -6.96 1.66 -14.08
CA LEU A 23 -7.26 1.73 -15.50
C LEU A 23 -8.70 1.27 -15.81
N MET A 24 -9.14 0.17 -15.19
CA MET A 24 -10.50 -0.31 -15.35
C MET A 24 -11.53 0.68 -14.80
N ALA A 25 -11.24 1.34 -13.68
CA ALA A 25 -12.09 2.38 -13.11
C ALA A 25 -12.20 3.59 -14.06
N GLU A 26 -11.09 4.03 -14.66
CA GLU A 26 -11.07 5.08 -15.68
C GLU A 26 -11.91 4.68 -16.92
N LEU A 27 -11.77 3.44 -17.41
CA LEU A 27 -12.54 2.93 -18.56
C LEU A 27 -14.05 2.78 -18.28
N LEU A 28 -14.42 2.49 -17.03
CA LEU A 28 -15.81 2.39 -16.60
C LEU A 28 -16.38 3.74 -16.15
N ALA A 29 -15.55 4.77 -16.01
CA ALA A 29 -15.90 6.08 -15.45
C ALA A 29 -16.56 5.98 -14.06
N VAL A 30 -16.02 5.10 -13.20
CA VAL A 30 -16.52 4.87 -11.83
C VAL A 30 -15.47 5.39 -10.83
N PRO A 31 -15.87 6.12 -9.77
CA PRO A 31 -14.92 6.55 -8.74
C PRO A 31 -14.31 5.34 -8.02
N PHE A 32 -13.09 5.50 -7.54
CA PHE A 32 -12.39 4.39 -6.90
C PHE A 32 -11.62 4.79 -5.64
N VAL A 33 -11.49 3.80 -4.77
CA VAL A 33 -10.79 3.86 -3.50
C VAL A 33 -9.62 2.90 -3.57
N LEU A 34 -8.44 3.38 -3.22
CA LEU A 34 -7.24 2.56 -3.16
C LEU A 34 -7.09 1.97 -1.77
N THR A 35 -6.78 0.67 -1.69
CA THR A 35 -6.36 0.03 -0.46
C THR A 35 -4.91 -0.40 -0.59
N LEU A 36 -4.04 0.10 0.29
CA LEU A 36 -2.61 -0.15 0.23
C LEU A 36 -2.06 -0.42 1.63
N ARG A 37 -1.15 -1.38 1.79
CA ARG A 37 -0.39 -1.53 3.04
C ARG A 37 0.92 -0.76 2.99
N ILE A 38 1.66 -0.95 1.92
CA ILE A 38 3.02 -0.48 1.71
C ILE A 38 3.34 -0.64 0.22
N SER A 39 3.97 0.35 -0.40
CA SER A 39 4.59 0.18 -1.71
C SER A 39 6.11 0.04 -1.64
N VAL A 40 6.72 -0.44 -2.72
CA VAL A 40 8.18 -0.59 -2.80
C VAL A 40 8.84 0.78 -2.67
N GLY A 41 9.65 0.94 -1.63
CA GLY A 41 10.30 2.22 -1.29
C GLY A 41 9.34 3.35 -0.90
N GLY A 42 8.03 3.07 -0.71
CA GLY A 42 7.01 4.09 -0.47
C GLY A 42 6.77 5.01 -1.67
N ASN A 43 7.16 4.59 -2.88
CA ASN A 43 7.11 5.46 -4.07
C ASN A 43 5.68 5.76 -4.52
N MET A 44 4.74 4.82 -4.37
CA MET A 44 3.36 5.04 -4.81
C MET A 44 2.68 6.13 -3.96
N GLU A 45 2.80 6.02 -2.63
CA GLU A 45 2.27 6.99 -1.68
C GLU A 45 2.93 8.36 -1.87
N ARG A 46 4.26 8.40 -2.07
CA ARG A 46 5.02 9.65 -2.23
C ARG A 46 4.79 10.33 -3.57
N SER A 47 4.87 9.59 -4.68
CA SER A 47 4.83 10.15 -6.03
C SER A 47 3.40 10.33 -6.54
N CYS A 48 2.57 9.29 -6.45
CA CYS A 48 1.20 9.34 -6.99
C CYS A 48 0.21 9.87 -5.95
N GLY A 49 0.33 9.43 -4.70
CA GLY A 49 -0.45 9.94 -3.57
C GLY A 49 0.01 11.31 -3.04
N LYS A 50 1.15 11.83 -3.54
CA LYS A 50 1.75 13.12 -3.13
C LYS A 50 1.95 13.23 -1.60
N LEU A 51 2.17 12.12 -0.92
CA LEU A 51 2.33 12.07 0.53
C LEU A 51 3.73 12.57 0.93
N PRO A 52 3.85 13.63 1.74
CA PRO A 52 5.15 14.13 2.17
C PRO A 52 5.84 13.12 3.10
N ALA A 53 7.06 12.69 2.73
CA ALA A 53 7.84 11.74 3.52
C ALA A 53 9.30 12.20 3.63
N PRO A 54 9.64 13.06 4.60
CA PRO A 54 10.98 13.63 4.70
C PRO A 54 12.02 12.58 5.09
N LEU A 55 12.98 12.32 4.19
CA LEU A 55 13.98 11.26 4.32
C LEU A 55 14.95 11.42 5.49
N SER A 56 14.95 12.58 6.16
CA SER A 56 15.77 12.84 7.34
C SER A 56 15.27 12.12 8.60
N TYR A 57 13.98 11.79 8.67
CA TYR A 57 13.36 11.11 9.82
C TYR A 57 12.31 10.07 9.43
N VAL A 58 11.83 10.04 8.18
CA VAL A 58 11.00 8.97 7.65
C VAL A 58 11.88 7.99 6.89
N PRO A 59 12.11 6.77 7.41
CA PRO A 59 12.88 5.77 6.71
C PRO A 59 12.11 5.26 5.48
N VAL A 60 12.85 4.91 4.44
CA VAL A 60 12.31 4.20 3.28
C VAL A 60 11.80 2.85 3.78
N PRO A 61 10.56 2.45 3.43
CA PRO A 61 10.01 1.18 3.85
C PRO A 61 10.91 0.00 3.44
N MET A 62 10.91 -1.08 4.24
CA MET A 62 11.73 -2.29 4.06
C MET A 62 13.26 -2.13 4.30
N THR A 63 13.73 -0.97 4.76
CA THR A 63 15.17 -0.77 5.07
C THR A 63 15.58 -1.16 6.48
N GLY A 64 14.63 -1.40 7.38
CA GLY A 64 14.88 -1.68 8.81
C GLY A 64 15.37 -0.48 9.62
N LEU A 65 15.37 0.72 9.03
CA LEU A 65 15.69 1.97 9.72
C LEU A 65 14.50 2.47 10.55
N THR A 66 14.77 3.32 11.53
CA THR A 66 13.77 3.90 12.45
C THR A 66 13.65 5.42 12.27
N ASP A 67 12.79 6.07 13.04
CA ASP A 67 12.72 7.55 13.12
C ASP A 67 13.98 8.16 13.74
N ARG A 68 14.73 7.38 14.52
CA ARG A 68 15.97 7.79 15.18
C ARG A 68 17.18 7.30 14.40
N MET A 69 17.51 8.01 13.32
CA MET A 69 18.70 7.75 12.50
C MET A 69 19.86 8.68 12.85
N THR A 70 21.06 8.11 12.91
CA THR A 70 22.35 8.83 12.86
C THR A 70 22.54 9.51 11.50
N PHE A 71 23.52 10.42 11.40
CA PHE A 71 23.80 11.11 10.14
C PHE A 71 24.09 10.13 8.97
N LEU A 72 24.90 9.10 9.20
CA LEU A 72 25.23 8.12 8.15
C LEU A 72 24.01 7.28 7.74
N GLU A 73 23.15 6.93 8.70
CA GLU A 73 21.89 6.23 8.40
C GLU A 73 20.94 7.10 7.57
N ARG A 74 20.89 8.42 7.82
CA ARG A 74 20.11 9.36 7.00
C ARG A 74 20.66 9.46 5.58
N VAL A 75 22.00 9.51 5.42
CA VAL A 75 22.64 9.51 4.09
C VAL A 75 22.31 8.20 3.36
N LYS A 76 22.41 7.06 4.05
CA LYS A 76 22.02 5.76 3.50
C LYS A 76 20.53 5.72 3.12
N ASN A 77 19.64 6.24 3.97
CA ASN A 77 18.21 6.31 3.72
C ASN A 77 17.90 7.12 2.46
N SER A 78 18.53 8.30 2.33
CA SER A 78 18.38 9.15 1.16
C SER A 78 18.89 8.47 -0.11
N LEU A 79 20.07 7.83 -0.05
CA LEU A 79 20.61 7.09 -1.19
C LEU A 79 19.69 5.95 -1.61
N LEU A 80 19.18 5.16 -0.66
CA LEU A 80 18.22 4.09 -0.92
C LEU A 80 16.93 4.62 -1.54
N SER A 81 16.41 5.75 -1.07
CA SER A 81 15.21 6.37 -1.65
C SER A 81 15.42 6.71 -3.12
N VAL A 82 16.57 7.27 -3.47
CA VAL A 82 16.92 7.61 -4.85
C VAL A 82 17.06 6.34 -5.70
N LEU A 83 17.72 5.31 -5.18
CA LEU A 83 17.86 4.02 -5.86
C LEU A 83 16.51 3.36 -6.15
N PHE A 84 15.60 3.32 -5.17
CA PHE A 84 14.26 2.77 -5.36
C PHE A 84 13.44 3.60 -6.36
N TYR A 85 13.57 4.93 -6.33
CA TYR A 85 12.88 5.81 -7.27
C TYR A 85 13.28 5.48 -8.72
N PHE A 86 14.58 5.44 -9.03
CA PHE A 86 15.06 5.11 -10.37
C PHE A 86 14.71 3.68 -10.78
N TRP A 87 14.91 2.71 -9.88
CA TRP A 87 14.65 1.30 -10.21
C TRP A 87 13.19 1.03 -10.58
N ILE A 88 12.25 1.67 -9.89
CA ILE A 88 10.81 1.55 -10.17
C ILE A 88 10.40 2.37 -11.40
N GLN A 89 10.91 3.61 -11.53
CA GLN A 89 10.61 4.47 -12.67
C GLN A 89 11.05 3.87 -14.01
N ASP A 90 12.31 3.43 -14.10
CA ASP A 90 12.93 3.06 -15.37
C ASP A 90 12.35 1.77 -15.96
N TYR A 91 11.86 0.84 -15.13
CA TYR A 91 11.39 -0.47 -15.60
C TYR A 91 9.88 -0.65 -15.49
N ASP A 92 9.32 -0.42 -14.29
CA ASP A 92 7.93 -0.77 -14.02
C ASP A 92 7.00 0.34 -14.56
N TYR A 93 7.27 1.61 -14.21
CA TYR A 93 6.36 2.71 -14.58
C TYR A 93 6.33 2.94 -16.08
N HIS A 94 7.47 2.95 -16.77
CA HIS A 94 7.50 3.13 -18.22
C HIS A 94 6.67 2.06 -18.96
N PHE A 95 6.74 0.80 -18.51
CA PHE A 95 5.93 -0.27 -19.08
C PHE A 95 4.43 -0.03 -18.89
N TRP A 96 4.02 0.35 -17.67
CA TRP A 96 2.61 0.63 -17.39
C TRP A 96 2.11 1.88 -18.08
N GLU A 97 2.89 2.94 -18.16
CA GLU A 97 2.54 4.18 -18.86
C GLU A 97 2.29 3.94 -20.35
N GLU A 98 3.14 3.13 -20.99
CA GLU A 98 2.95 2.74 -22.39
C GLU A 98 1.68 1.88 -22.55
N PHE A 99 1.45 0.93 -21.65
CA PHE A 99 0.25 0.09 -21.66
C PHE A 99 -1.03 0.92 -21.47
N TYR A 100 -1.03 1.84 -20.51
CA TYR A 100 -2.17 2.69 -20.17
C TYR A 100 -2.46 3.66 -21.31
N SER A 101 -1.41 4.25 -21.89
CA SER A 101 -1.55 5.16 -23.02
C SER A 101 -2.15 4.45 -24.25
N LYS A 102 -1.75 3.20 -24.50
CA LYS A 102 -2.34 2.35 -25.55
C LYS A 102 -3.79 1.98 -25.25
N ALA A 103 -4.11 1.61 -24.02
CA ALA A 103 -5.45 1.20 -23.62
C ALA A 103 -6.46 2.37 -23.65
N LEU A 104 -6.04 3.55 -23.20
CA LEU A 104 -6.87 4.76 -23.16
C LEU A 104 -6.87 5.54 -24.49
N GLY A 105 -5.92 5.26 -25.38
CA GLY A 105 -5.76 5.95 -26.66
C GLY A 105 -5.24 7.39 -26.53
N ARG A 106 -4.67 7.76 -25.38
CA ARG A 106 -4.08 9.09 -25.11
C ARG A 106 -2.82 8.95 -24.26
N PRO A 107 -1.80 9.82 -24.43
CA PRO A 107 -0.65 9.85 -23.52
C PRO A 107 -1.12 10.06 -22.07
N THR A 108 -0.71 9.18 -21.17
CA THR A 108 -1.11 9.17 -19.76
C THR A 108 0.04 8.67 -18.89
N THR A 109 0.21 9.23 -17.70
CA THR A 109 1.18 8.72 -16.71
C THR A 109 0.51 7.81 -15.69
N LEU A 110 1.27 6.91 -15.08
CA LEU A 110 0.72 5.99 -14.07
C LEU A 110 0.20 6.78 -12.86
N CYS A 111 0.97 7.76 -12.40
CA CYS A 111 0.54 8.60 -11.28
C CYS A 111 -0.64 9.53 -11.62
N GLU A 112 -0.90 9.85 -12.89
CA GLU A 112 -2.10 10.60 -13.29
C GLU A 112 -3.36 9.77 -13.07
N THR A 113 -3.32 8.47 -13.33
CA THR A 113 -4.48 7.58 -13.12
C THR A 113 -4.62 7.20 -11.66
N VAL A 114 -3.58 6.67 -11.03
CA VAL A 114 -3.58 6.30 -9.60
C VAL A 114 -3.89 7.50 -8.71
N GLY A 115 -3.38 8.69 -9.06
CA GLY A 115 -3.59 9.93 -8.29
C GLY A 115 -5.02 10.47 -8.32
N LYS A 116 -5.91 9.94 -9.16
CA LYS A 116 -7.36 10.27 -9.19
C LYS A 116 -8.17 9.54 -8.12
N ALA A 117 -7.54 8.67 -7.33
CA ALA A 117 -8.22 7.97 -6.25
C ALA A 117 -8.90 8.96 -5.29
N GLU A 118 -10.17 8.70 -4.98
CA GLU A 118 -10.95 9.53 -4.05
C GLU A 118 -10.39 9.42 -2.63
N ILE A 119 -10.03 8.20 -2.22
CA ILE A 119 -9.53 7.87 -0.88
C ILE A 119 -8.42 6.83 -0.98
N TRP A 120 -7.41 6.98 -0.14
CA TRP A 120 -6.34 6.02 0.13
C TRP A 120 -6.56 5.38 1.49
N LEU A 121 -7.07 4.15 1.49
CA LEU A 121 -7.22 3.29 2.66
C LEU A 121 -5.91 2.58 2.98
N ILE A 122 -5.16 3.10 3.94
CA ILE A 122 -3.91 2.50 4.39
C ILE A 122 -4.22 1.38 5.39
N ARG A 123 -3.84 0.14 5.06
CA ARG A 123 -4.11 -1.08 5.85
C ARG A 123 -3.22 -1.23 7.09
N THR A 124 -2.98 -0.12 7.77
CA THR A 124 -2.17 0.00 8.98
C THR A 124 -2.86 1.01 9.91
N TYR A 125 -2.31 1.23 11.10
CA TYR A 125 -2.73 2.34 11.95
C TYR A 125 -1.70 3.45 11.94
N TRP A 126 -2.17 4.66 12.20
CA TRP A 126 -1.37 5.88 12.25
C TRP A 126 -0.25 5.83 13.31
N ASP A 127 -0.40 5.00 14.35
CA ASP A 127 0.56 4.82 15.44
C ASP A 127 1.73 3.88 15.10
N PHE A 128 1.56 3.01 14.09
CA PHE A 128 2.64 2.16 13.56
C PHE A 128 3.45 2.83 12.44
N GLU A 129 2.94 3.93 11.88
CA GLU A 129 3.61 4.66 10.82
C GLU A 129 4.47 5.80 11.38
N PHE A 130 5.48 6.20 10.62
CA PHE A 130 6.36 7.28 11.02
C PHE A 130 5.64 8.63 11.02
N PRO A 131 6.01 9.56 11.92
CA PRO A 131 5.33 10.84 12.07
C PRO A 131 5.55 11.71 10.83
N GLN A 132 4.60 11.69 9.91
CA GLN A 132 4.63 12.50 8.69
C GLN A 132 3.26 13.12 8.42
N PRO A 133 3.18 14.27 7.72
CA PRO A 133 1.90 14.86 7.35
C PRO A 133 1.10 13.93 6.42
N TYR A 134 -0.17 13.72 6.74
CA TYR A 134 -1.10 12.99 5.88
C TYR A 134 -2.03 13.96 5.15
N GLN A 135 -2.45 13.58 3.94
CA GLN A 135 -3.50 14.30 3.24
C GLN A 135 -4.89 13.87 3.76
N PRO A 136 -5.93 14.71 3.65
CA PRO A 136 -7.27 14.37 4.12
C PRO A 136 -7.90 13.14 3.45
N ASN A 137 -7.42 12.77 2.27
CA ASN A 137 -7.87 11.56 1.56
C ASN A 137 -7.10 10.30 1.97
N PHE A 138 -6.15 10.37 2.91
CA PHE A 138 -5.45 9.20 3.46
C PHE A 138 -6.07 8.78 4.78
N GLU A 139 -6.69 7.60 4.79
CA GLU A 139 -7.42 7.06 5.93
C GLU A 139 -6.80 5.74 6.41
N PHE A 140 -6.56 5.66 7.72
CA PHE A 140 -5.92 4.50 8.34
C PHE A 140 -6.98 3.49 8.79
N VAL A 141 -6.99 2.33 8.13
CA VAL A 141 -7.96 1.25 8.35
C VAL A 141 -7.26 -0.05 8.76
N GLY A 142 -6.37 0.04 9.73
CA GLY A 142 -5.77 -1.13 10.35
C GLY A 142 -6.84 -2.05 10.96
N GLY A 143 -6.57 -3.36 11.00
CA GLY A 143 -7.45 -4.32 11.68
C GLY A 143 -8.76 -4.66 10.95
N LEU A 144 -8.94 -4.30 9.67
CA LEU A 144 -10.13 -4.67 8.88
C LEU A 144 -10.44 -6.18 8.83
N HIS A 145 -9.42 -7.03 9.06
CA HIS A 145 -9.55 -8.48 9.09
C HIS A 145 -9.89 -9.03 10.48
N CYS A 146 -9.86 -8.20 11.53
CA CYS A 146 -10.09 -8.63 12.90
C CYS A 146 -11.60 -8.77 13.18
N LYS A 147 -12.01 -9.93 13.70
CA LYS A 147 -13.35 -10.16 14.24
C LYS A 147 -13.32 -9.98 15.77
N PRO A 148 -14.45 -9.66 16.42
CA PRO A 148 -14.53 -9.63 17.87
C PRO A 148 -13.97 -10.92 18.47
N ALA A 149 -13.13 -10.78 19.51
CA ALA A 149 -12.51 -11.92 20.15
C ALA A 149 -13.58 -12.86 20.72
N LYS A 150 -13.47 -14.15 20.39
CA LYS A 150 -14.28 -15.19 21.05
C LYS A 150 -13.62 -15.56 22.37
N ALA A 151 -14.44 -15.89 23.38
CA ALA A 151 -13.93 -16.39 24.65
C ALA A 151 -13.05 -17.62 24.40
N LEU A 152 -11.88 -17.64 25.03
CA LEU A 152 -10.93 -18.74 24.88
C LEU A 152 -11.49 -20.01 25.53
N PRO A 153 -11.33 -21.18 24.90
CA PRO A 153 -11.68 -22.46 25.52
C PRO A 153 -10.91 -22.66 26.83
N LYS A 154 -11.59 -23.13 27.90
CA LYS A 154 -10.99 -23.27 29.24
C LYS A 154 -9.81 -24.24 29.35
N GLU A 155 -9.60 -25.09 28.33
CA GLU A 155 -8.60 -26.17 28.36
C GLU A 155 -7.18 -25.76 27.92
N SER A 156 -6.98 -24.55 27.37
CA SER A 156 -5.67 -24.13 26.83
C SER A 156 -4.70 -23.52 27.86
N TYR A 157 -5.14 -23.33 29.11
CA TYR A 157 -4.36 -22.63 30.14
C TYR A 157 -3.66 -23.53 31.17
N THR A 158 -3.91 -24.84 31.20
CA THR A 158 -3.05 -25.72 31.98
C THR A 158 -1.75 -25.90 31.22
N ARG A 159 -0.76 -25.06 31.56
CA ARG A 159 0.66 -25.27 31.23
C ARG A 159 1.03 -26.66 31.75
N LYS A 160 0.91 -27.70 30.92
CA LYS A 160 1.46 -29.01 31.24
C LYS A 160 2.98 -28.82 31.33
N PRO A 161 3.60 -28.95 32.52
CA PRO A 161 5.04 -29.05 32.56
C PRO A 161 5.41 -30.36 31.85
N SER A 162 6.46 -30.32 31.03
CA SER A 162 7.00 -31.42 30.22
C SER A 162 6.17 -31.89 29.01
N SER A 163 6.49 -31.35 27.84
CA SER A 163 6.94 -32.14 26.67
C SER A 163 7.11 -31.22 25.45
N LEU A 164 8.37 -30.99 25.06
CA LEU A 164 8.75 -30.37 23.81
C LEU A 164 8.25 -31.19 22.59
N LYS A 165 7.90 -30.46 21.52
CA LYS A 165 7.66 -30.82 20.10
C LYS A 165 6.18 -30.91 19.64
N PRO A 166 5.91 -30.67 18.34
CA PRO A 166 6.27 -29.52 17.51
C PRO A 166 5.00 -28.85 16.92
N TRP A 167 5.14 -27.58 16.53
CA TRP A 167 4.08 -26.74 15.96
C TRP A 167 3.39 -27.35 14.73
N HIS A 168 2.22 -27.95 14.92
CA HIS A 168 1.31 -28.32 13.84
C HIS A 168 -0.09 -27.78 14.10
N LEU A 169 -0.49 -26.83 13.24
CA LEU A 169 -1.85 -26.30 13.01
C LEU A 169 -2.46 -25.54 14.21
N TYR A 170 -3.14 -24.41 14.05
CA TYR A 170 -4.34 -24.19 13.25
C TYR A 170 -4.42 -22.73 12.75
N LEU A 171 -4.50 -22.55 11.43
CA LEU A 171 -5.15 -21.41 10.80
C LEU A 171 -6.28 -21.97 9.93
N LYS A 172 -7.50 -21.86 10.43
CA LYS A 172 -8.75 -21.87 9.66
C LYS A 172 -9.53 -20.62 10.07
#